data_AF-A0A957Y635-F1
#
_entry.id   AF-A0A957Y635-F1
#
_cell.length_a   1.000
_cell.length_b   1.000
_cell.length_c   1.000
_cell.angle_alpha   90.00
_cell.angle_beta   90.00
_cell.angle_gamma   90.00
#
_symmetry.space_group_name_H-M   'P 1'
#
loop_
_entity.id
_entity.type
_entity.pdbx_description
1 polymer ?
#
loop_
_entity_poly.entity_id
_entity_poly.type
_entity_poly.pdbx_seq_one_letter_code
_entity_poly.pdbx_strand_id
1 'polypeptide(L)' 'EYLQRNGLAGGTVAIKLRYSDFTTLTRQMSLAVPTDDAIEVYRAALVLLERTWTPGRPVRLLGVGAHQLSEPTGQLSLFD' A
#
# COMPACT_ATOMS: atom_id res chain seq x y z
N GLU A 1 1.29 -7.60 -7.78
CA GLU A 1 0.80 -8.99 -7.91
C GLU A 1 -0.68 -9.20 -7.61
N TYR A 2 -1.18 -9.10 -6.37
CA TYR A 2 -2.61 -9.38 -6.09
C TYR A 2 -3.55 -8.51 -6.93
N LEU A 3 -3.27 -7.20 -7.01
CA LEU A 3 -4.05 -6.23 -7.79
C LEU A 3 -4.07 -6.61 -9.28
N GLN A 4 -2.90 -6.77 -9.90
CA GLN A 4 -2.75 -7.21 -11.30
C GLN A 4 -3.49 -8.52 -11.61
N ARG A 5 -3.31 -9.56 -10.79
CA ARG A 5 -3.93 -10.88 -11.02
C ARG A 5 -5.46 -10.84 -10.95
N ASN A 6 -6.02 -9.84 -10.28
CA ASN A 6 -7.47 -9.66 -10.17
C ASN A 6 -7.99 -8.57 -11.12
N GLY A 7 -7.14 -7.98 -11.97
CA GLY A 7 -7.53 -6.87 -12.83
C GLY A 7 -8.03 -5.66 -12.05
N LEU A 8 -7.36 -5.33 -10.93
CA LEU A 8 -7.72 -4.23 -10.03
C LEU A 8 -6.57 -3.25 -9.91
N ALA A 9 -6.88 -1.96 -9.73
CA ALA A 9 -5.97 -0.90 -9.34
C ALA A 9 -6.46 -0.24 -8.04
N GLY A 10 -5.54 0.20 -7.17
CA GLY A 10 -5.88 0.84 -5.90
C GLY A 10 -5.66 2.35 -5.93
N GLY A 11 -6.69 3.13 -5.57
CA GLY A 11 -6.60 4.59 -5.44
C GLY A 11 -6.03 5.08 -4.10
N THR A 12 -5.94 4.22 -3.10
CA THR A 12 -5.41 4.56 -1.78
C THR A 12 -4.52 3.44 -1.26
N VAL A 13 -3.36 3.77 -0.72
CA VAL A 13 -2.45 2.84 -0.05
C VAL A 13 -2.54 3.06 1.46
N ALA A 14 -2.62 1.97 2.22
CA ALA A 14 -2.65 1.98 3.67
C ALA A 14 -1.59 1.06 4.26
N ILE A 15 -1.05 1.45 5.41
CA ILE A 15 -0.25 0.59 6.26
C ILE A 15 -0.95 0.35 7.60
N LYS A 16 -0.74 -0.85 8.14
CA LYS A 16 -1.10 -1.22 9.51
C LYS A 16 0.17 -1.65 10.23
N LEU A 17 0.56 -0.89 11.24
CA LEU A 17 1.73 -1.13 12.07
C LEU A 17 1.28 -1.58 13.46
N ARG A 18 1.71 -2.75 13.92
CA ARG A 18 1.47 -3.22 15.29
C ARG A 18 2.79 -3.36 16.02
N TYR A 19 2.90 -2.73 17.18
CA TYR A 19 4.06 -2.87 18.07
C TYR A 19 3.96 -4.12 18.95
N SER A 20 5.05 -4.47 19.64
CA SER A 20 5.12 -5.61 20.56
C SER A 20 4.14 -5.51 21.74
N ASP A 21 3.85 -4.29 22.20
CA ASP A 21 2.84 -3.95 23.20
C ASP A 21 1.39 -4.03 22.67
N PHE A 22 1.21 -4.55 21.46
CA PHE A 22 -0.05 -4.68 20.74
C PHE A 22 -0.74 -3.37 20.31
N THR A 23 -0.12 -2.20 20.55
CA THR A 23 -0.58 -0.92 20.01
C THR A 23 -0.60 -1.00 18.49
N THR A 24 -1.72 -0.57 17.88
CA THR A 24 -1.89 -0.59 16.43
C THR A 24 -2.03 0.83 15.90
N LEU A 25 -1.22 1.18 14.91
CA LEU A 25 -1.29 2.42 14.16
C LEU A 25 -1.67 2.09 12.71
N THR A 26 -2.66 2.79 12.18
CA THR A 26 -3.03 2.73 10.77
C THR A 26 -2.83 4.11 10.15
N ARG A 27 -2.22 4.16 8.97
CA ARG A 27 -2.10 5.37 8.15
C ARG A 27 -2.37 5.02 6.71
N GLN A 28 -2.92 5.98 5.97
CA GLN A 28 -3.22 5.82 4.56
C GLN A 28 -2.95 7.12 3.81
N MET A 29 -2.73 7.01 2.51
CA MET A 29 -2.70 8.15 1.59
C MET A 29 -3.38 7.78 0.28
N SER A 30 -4.09 8.76 -0.28
CA SER A 30 -4.63 8.66 -1.63
C SER A 30 -3.53 8.90 -2.66
N LEU A 31 -3.58 8.13 -3.73
CA LEU A 31 -2.72 8.29 -4.90
C LEU A 31 -3.40 9.23 -5.90
N ALA A 32 -2.61 9.94 -6.71
CA ALA A 32 -3.14 10.81 -7.74
C ALA A 32 -3.84 10.01 -8.86
N VAL A 33 -3.35 8.81 -9.15
CA VAL A 33 -3.90 7.88 -10.13
C VAL A 33 -3.97 6.50 -9.46
N PRO A 34 -5.09 5.77 -9.54
CA PRO A 34 -5.17 4.39 -9.09
C PRO A 34 -4.12 3.53 -9.79
N THR A 35 -3.42 2.69 -9.04
CA THR A 35 -2.31 1.90 -9.57
C THR A 35 -2.35 0.44 -9.10
N ASP A 36 -1.88 -0.44 -9.96
CA ASP A 36 -1.56 -1.84 -9.66
C ASP A 36 -0.04 -2.11 -9.70
N ASP A 37 0.76 -1.06 -9.93
CA ASP A 37 2.22 -1.10 -9.95
C ASP A 37 2.77 -1.30 -8.53
N ALA A 38 3.54 -2.37 -8.37
CA ALA A 38 4.16 -2.74 -7.11
C ALA A 38 5.16 -1.68 -6.60
N ILE A 39 5.87 -0.99 -7.49
CA ILE A 39 6.85 0.04 -7.15
C ILE A 39 6.15 1.27 -6.57
N GLU A 40 5.05 1.69 -7.18
CA GLU A 40 4.26 2.84 -6.70
C GLU A 40 3.60 2.53 -5.35
N VAL A 41 3.03 1.33 -5.18
CA VAL A 41 2.51 0.89 -3.88
C VAL A 41 3.61 0.83 -2.82
N TYR A 42 4.80 0.31 -3.16
CA TYR A 42 5.94 0.25 -2.26
C TYR A 42 6.38 1.65 -1.81
N ARG A 43 6.53 2.60 -2.74
CA ARG A 43 6.92 3.98 -2.44
C ARG A 43 5.91 4.65 -1.49
N ALA A 44 4.62 4.53 -1.78
CA ALA A 44 3.57 5.08 -0.93
C ALA A 44 3.59 4.45 0.48
N ALA A 45 3.73 3.12 0.57
CA ALA A 45 3.83 2.42 1.84
C ALA A 45 5.07 2.83 2.65
N LEU A 46 6.22 3.03 1.99
CA LEU A 46 7.45 3.48 2.63
C LEU A 46 7.29 4.88 3.24
N VAL A 47 6.72 5.82 2.49
CA VAL A 47 6.44 7.17 3.01
C VAL A 47 5.50 7.12 4.22
N LEU A 48 4.47 6.27 4.18
CA LEU A 48 3.59 6.08 5.34
C LEU A 48 4.34 5.49 6.53
N LEU A 49 5.24 4.53 6.28
CA LEU A 49 6.01 3.86 7.33
C LEU A 49 6.96 4.84 8.00
N GLU A 50 7.73 5.62 7.24
CA GLU A 50 8.67 6.63 7.76
C GLU A 50 7.97 7.66 8.64
N ARG A 51 6.73 8.04 8.31
CA ARG A 51 5.92 8.98 9.09
C ARG A 51 5.29 8.37 10.35
N THR A 52 5.21 7.04 10.44
CA THR A 52 4.44 6.34 11.48
C THR A 52 5.31 5.58 12.46
N TRP A 53 6.39 4.98 11.96
CA TRP A 53 7.26 4.13 12.75
C TRP A 53 8.15 4.98 13.65
N THR A 54 8.21 4.61 14.92
CA THR A 54 9.17 5.18 15.87
C THR A 54 10.43 4.33 15.86
N PRO A 55 11.60 4.88 15.48
CA PRO A 55 12.87 4.16 15.49
C PRO A 55 13.14 3.51 16.85
N GLY A 56 13.67 2.29 16.83
CA GLY A 56 13.98 1.52 18.05
C GLY A 56 12.78 0.83 18.70
N ARG A 57 11.54 1.06 18.26
CA ARG A 57 10.38 0.28 18.74
C ARG A 57 10.21 -1.02 17.94
N PRO A 58 10.19 -2.20 18.61
CA PRO A 58 9.97 -3.49 17.94
C PRO A 58 8.60 -3.55 17.28
N VAL A 59 8.61 -3.93 15.99
CA VAL A 59 7.40 -4.11 15.19
C VAL A 59 7.03 -5.59 15.20
N ARG A 60 5.77 -5.89 15.53
CA ARG A 60 5.21 -7.23 15.52
C ARG A 60 4.46 -7.55 14.24
N LEU A 61 3.90 -6.53 13.59
CA LEU A 61 3.20 -6.67 12.31
C LEU A 61 3.36 -5.39 11.50
N LEU A 62 3.66 -5.55 10.22
CA LEU A 62 3.52 -4.52 9.21
C LEU A 62 2.68 -5.10 8.07
N GLY A 63 1.50 -4.53 7.85
CA GLY A 63 0.64 -4.86 6.72
C GLY A 63 0.56 -3.69 5.76
N VAL A 64 0.53 -3.98 4.46
CA VAL A 64 0.26 -3.01 3.38
C VAL A 64 -1.02 -3.43 2.70
N GLY A 65 -1.92 -2.48 2.45
CA GLY A 65 -3.19 -2.71 1.79
C GLY A 65 -3.53 -1.61 0.80
N ALA A 66 -4.40 -1.94 -0.16
CA ALA A 66 -4.96 -1.00 -1.10
C ALA A 66 -6.47 -0.85 -0.87
N HIS A 67 -6.98 0.36 -1.04
CA HIS A 67 -8.39 0.72 -0.95
C HIS A 67 -8.80 1.51 -2.21
N GLN A 68 -10.10 1.80 -2.33
CA GLN A 68 -10.68 2.44 -3.52
C GLN A 68 -10.28 1.69 -4.79
N LEU A 69 -10.65 0.40 -4.82
CA LEU A 69 -10.30 -0.50 -5.91
C LEU A 69 -11.17 -0.15 -7.12
N SER A 70 -10.53 -0.06 -8.29
CA SER A 70 -11.18 0.16 -9.58
C SER A 70 -10.56 -0.74 -10.63
N GLU A 71 -11.15 -0.77 -11.83
CA GLU A 71 -10.47 -1.29 -12.99
C GLU A 71 -9.20 -0.44 -13.28
N PRO A 72 -8.09 -1.05 -13.71
CA PRO A 72 -6.90 -0.33 -14.14
C PRO A 72 -7.24 0.57 -15.33
N THR A 73 -6.99 1.87 -15.20
CA THR A 73 -7.18 2.86 -16.27
C THR A 73 -5.95 3.01 -17.17
N GLY A 74 -5.10 1.97 -17.26
CA GLY A 74 -3.84 1.98 -18.00
C GLY A 74 -3.90 1.33 -19.38
N GLN A 75 -2.94 1.69 -20.24
CA GLN A 75 -2.69 1.04 -21.52
C GLN A 75 -2.50 -0.47 -21.31
N LEU A 76 -3.21 -1.28 -22.09
CA LEU A 76 -3.00 -2.72 -22.15
C LEU A 76 -1.53 -3.03 -22.49
N SER A 77 -1.02 -4.11 -21.91
CA SER A 77 0.27 -4.68 -22.28
C SER A 77 0.28 -4.93 -23.80
N LEU A 78 1.30 -4.41 -24.47
CA LEU A 78 1.53 -4.63 -25.90
C LEU A 78 1.96 -6.08 -26.21
N PHE A 79 2.32 -6.84 -25.18
CA PHE A 79 2.99 -8.14 -25.31
C PHE A 79 2.19 -9.29 -24.66
N ASP A 80 0.89 -9.10 -24.43
CA ASP A 80 -0.01 -10.20 -24.09
C ASP A 80 -0.40 -11.01 -25.32
#